data_AF-A0A1B1Y9N3-F1
#
_entry.id   AF-A0A1B1Y9N3-F1
#
_cell.length_a   1.000
_cell.length_b   1.000
_cell.length_c   1.000
_cell.angle_alpha   90.00
_cell.angle_beta   90.00
_cell.angle_gamma   90.00
#
_symmetry.space_group_name_H-M   'P 1'
#
loop_
_entity.id
_entity.type
_entity.pdbx_description
1 polymer ?
#
loop_
_entity_poly.entity_id
_entity_poly.type
_entity_poly.pdbx_seq_one_letter_code
_entity_poly.pdbx_strand_id
1 'polypeptide(L)'
;MYFFNHEQVSQEFINLGFPLYIIYPLGVLKIAGVIVLLTQKQSSLKDWVYSAMFFNALLAGSAHVVVNDGEQMGAIIALILILSSFFLGKKLYSTKK
;
A
#
# COMPACT_ATOMS: atom_id res chain seq x y z
N MET A 1 -0.18 12.06 6.45
CA MET A 1 0.27 12.62 5.16
C MET A 1 -0.92 13.05 4.30
N TYR A 2 -1.72 12.13 3.72
CA TYR A 2 -2.80 12.46 2.76
C TYR A 2 -3.84 13.49 3.24
N PHE A 3 -4.26 13.44 4.51
CA PHE A 3 -5.34 14.29 5.03
C PHE A 3 -4.87 15.57 5.74
N PHE A 4 -3.59 15.64 6.12
CA PHE A 4 -3.05 16.71 6.97
C PHE A 4 -1.92 17.50 6.29
N ASN A 5 -1.26 16.93 5.28
CA ASN A 5 -0.16 17.55 4.53
C ASN A 5 -0.51 17.56 3.04
N HIS A 6 -1.70 18.06 2.70
CA HIS A 6 -2.22 17.94 1.33
C HIS A 6 -1.33 18.65 0.30
N GLU A 7 -0.76 19.80 0.64
CA GLU A 7 0.14 20.54 -0.26
C GLU A 7 1.39 19.75 -0.62
N GLN A 8 2.08 19.20 0.38
CA GLN A 8 3.28 18.38 0.18
C GLN A 8 2.97 17.13 -0.65
N VAL A 9 1.88 16.41 -0.31
CA VAL A 9 1.47 15.21 -1.05
C VAL A 9 1.06 15.56 -2.49
N SER A 10 0.41 16.70 -2.70
CA SER A 10 0.02 17.15 -4.03
C SER A 10 1.23 17.39 -4.91
N GLN A 11 2.27 18.02 -4.37
CA GLN A 11 3.51 18.24 -5.11
C GLN A 11 4.20 16.92 -5.50
N GLU A 12 4.25 15.96 -4.58
CA GLU A 12 4.80 14.62 -4.84
C GLU A 12 4.02 13.90 -5.96
N PHE A 13 2.68 13.92 -5.90
CA PHE A 13 1.84 13.31 -6.93
C PHE A 13 1.99 13.98 -8.29
N ILE A 14 2.12 15.31 -8.34
CA ILE A 14 2.39 16.06 -9.58
C ILE A 14 3.74 15.67 -10.16
N ASN A 15 4.79 15.60 -9.33
CA ASN A 15 6.14 15.22 -9.76
C ASN A 15 6.16 13.79 -10.34
N LEU A 16 5.37 12.89 -9.77
CA LEU A 16 5.19 11.51 -10.24
C LEU A 16 4.24 11.39 -11.45
N GLY A 17 3.61 12.48 -11.89
CA GLY A 17 2.70 12.50 -13.04
C GLY A 17 1.28 11.99 -12.77
N PHE A 18 0.85 11.93 -11.50
CA PHE A 18 -0.47 11.47 -11.11
C PHE A 18 -1.47 12.62 -10.92
N PRO A 19 -2.76 12.39 -11.23
CA PRO A 19 -3.80 13.40 -11.04
C PRO A 19 -4.17 13.55 -9.55
N LEU A 20 -4.35 14.79 -9.08
CA LEU A 20 -4.59 15.09 -7.66
C LEU A 20 -5.86 14.49 -7.06
N TYR A 21 -6.90 14.26 -7.88
CA TYR A 21 -8.15 13.70 -7.37
C TYR A 21 -7.98 12.31 -6.74
N ILE A 22 -6.90 11.59 -7.06
CA ILE A 22 -6.63 10.24 -6.58
C ILE A 22 -6.12 10.21 -5.14
N ILE A 23 -5.64 11.34 -4.61
CA ILE A 23 -5.03 11.45 -3.27
C ILE A 23 -6.01 10.96 -2.19
N TYR A 24 -7.20 11.56 -2.10
CA TYR A 24 -8.16 11.18 -1.06
C TYR A 24 -8.76 9.78 -1.25
N PRO A 25 -9.17 9.34 -2.44
CA PRO A 25 -9.56 7.95 -2.69
C PRO A 25 -8.50 6.94 -2.24
N LEU A 26 -7.23 7.14 -2.59
CA LEU A 26 -6.14 6.26 -2.13
C LEU A 26 -5.96 6.32 -0.61
N GLY A 27 -6.07 7.51 -0.01
CA GLY A 27 -6.03 7.67 1.45
C GLY A 27 -7.12 6.87 2.16
N VAL A 28 -8.37 6.95 1.67
CA VAL A 28 -9.51 6.18 2.20
C VAL A 28 -9.29 4.68 2.03
N LEU A 29 -8.86 4.24 0.84
CA LEU A 29 -8.59 2.83 0.56
C LEU A 29 -7.46 2.26 1.43
N LYS A 30 -6.41 3.04 1.71
CA LYS A 30 -5.33 2.64 2.63
C LYS A 30 -5.87 2.40 4.04
N ILE A 31 -6.72 3.29 4.56
CA ILE A 31 -7.35 3.14 5.89
C ILE A 31 -8.26 1.91 5.90
N ALA A 32 -9.12 1.75 4.90
CA ALA A 32 -10.01 0.59 4.78
C ALA A 32 -9.22 -0.73 4.72
N GLY A 33 -8.13 -0.76 3.95
CA GLY A 33 -7.23 -1.90 3.88
C GLY A 33 -6.61 -2.25 5.23
N VAL A 34 -6.10 -1.25 5.97
CA VAL A 34 -5.55 -1.47 7.32
C VAL A 34 -6.63 -2.04 8.27
N ILE A 35 -7.84 -1.50 8.24
CA ILE A 35 -8.96 -2.01 9.06
C ILE A 35 -9.22 -3.49 8.74
N VAL A 36 -9.28 -3.87 7.45
CA VAL A 36 -9.46 -5.27 7.04
C VAL A 36 -8.31 -6.14 7.53
N LEU A 37 -7.05 -5.70 7.38
CA LEU A 37 -5.89 -6.48 7.79
C LEU A 37 -5.86 -6.77 9.30
N LEU A 38 -6.31 -5.82 10.12
CA LEU A 38 -6.32 -5.94 11.59
C LEU A 38 -7.52 -6.72 12.13
N THR A 39 -8.68 -6.62 11.47
CA THR A 39 -9.94 -7.20 11.98
C THR A 39 -10.22 -8.61 11.44
N GLN A 40 -9.82 -8.91 10.21
CA GLN A 40 -10.08 -10.20 9.57
C GLN A 40 -8.98 -11.20 9.93
N LYS A 41 -9.37 -12.47 10.15
CA LYS A 41 -8.41 -13.60 10.31
C LYS A 41 -7.80 -13.99 8.97
N GLN A 42 -8.21 -15.10 8.38
CA GLN A 42 -7.91 -15.46 6.99
C GLN A 42 -9.25 -15.48 6.23
N SER A 43 -9.40 -14.60 5.25
CA SER A 43 -10.60 -14.49 4.42
C SER A 43 -10.21 -14.03 3.01
N SER A 44 -11.05 -14.32 2.02
CA SER A 44 -10.83 -13.86 0.64
C SER A 44 -10.71 -12.34 0.55
N LEU A 45 -11.45 -11.61 1.39
CA LEU A 45 -11.35 -10.14 1.46
C LEU A 45 -9.97 -9.69 1.95
N LYS A 46 -9.37 -10.39 2.93
CA LYS A 46 -8.02 -10.07 3.40
C LYS A 46 -6.97 -10.34 2.32
N ASP A 47 -7.13 -11.42 1.57
CA ASP A 47 -6.25 -11.73 0.42
C ASP A 47 -6.35 -10.65 -0.66
N TRP A 48 -7.55 -10.15 -0.96
CA TRP A 48 -7.74 -9.03 -1.89
C TRP A 48 -7.04 -7.76 -1.42
N VAL A 49 -7.13 -7.44 -0.13
CA VAL A 49 -6.44 -6.28 0.45
C VAL A 49 -4.93 -6.44 0.39
N TYR A 50 -4.38 -7.64 0.68
CA TYR A 50 -2.96 -7.91 0.50
C TYR A 50 -2.53 -7.72 -0.96
N SER A 51 -3.29 -8.21 -1.94
CA SER A 51 -3.01 -8.00 -3.35
C SER A 51 -3.05 -6.51 -3.74
N ALA A 52 -4.07 -5.77 -3.29
CA ALA A 52 -4.19 -4.35 -3.57
C ALA A 52 -3.03 -3.54 -2.98
N MET A 53 -2.62 -3.82 -1.73
CA MET A 53 -1.47 -3.18 -1.11
C MET A 53 -0.15 -3.53 -1.83
N PHE A 54 0.02 -4.79 -2.24
CA PHE A 54 1.18 -5.25 -3.00
C PHE A 54 1.31 -4.48 -4.32
N PHE A 55 0.26 -4.44 -5.14
CA PHE A 55 0.31 -3.73 -6.42
C PHE A 55 0.46 -2.22 -6.23
N ASN A 56 -0.19 -1.63 -5.23
CA ASN A 56 0.00 -0.21 -4.91
C ASN A 56 1.46 0.10 -4.56
N ALA A 57 2.11 -0.72 -3.73
CA ALA A 57 3.53 -0.53 -3.37
C ALA A 57 4.46 -0.78 -4.57
N LEU A 58 4.22 -1.82 -5.36
CA LEU A 58 4.98 -2.13 -6.56
C LEU A 58 4.95 -0.98 -7.56
N LEU A 59 3.75 -0.48 -7.88
CA LEU A 59 3.56 0.61 -8.83
C LEU A 59 4.11 1.93 -8.30
N ALA A 60 3.99 2.22 -7.00
CA ALA A 60 4.60 3.39 -6.39
C ALA A 60 6.13 3.35 -6.52
N GLY A 61 6.76 2.22 -6.23
CA GLY A 61 8.20 2.03 -6.41
C GLY A 61 8.62 2.18 -7.88
N SER A 62 7.84 1.63 -8.80
CA SER A 62 8.08 1.81 -10.24
C SER A 62 7.98 3.28 -10.67
N ALA A 63 7.02 4.05 -10.13
CA ALA A 63 6.89 5.47 -10.45
C ALA A 63 8.15 6.27 -10.06
N HIS A 64 8.66 6.07 -8.84
CA HIS A 64 9.93 6.66 -8.37
C HIS A 64 11.13 6.28 -9.25
N VAL A 65 11.21 5.01 -9.66
CA VAL A 65 12.26 4.55 -10.60
C VAL A 65 12.15 5.23 -11.96
N VAL A 66 10.94 5.40 -12.49
CA VAL A 66 10.69 6.02 -13.81
C VAL A 66 11.06 7.51 -13.80
N VAL A 67 10.75 8.24 -12.72
CA VAL A 67 11.13 9.66 -12.61
C VAL A 67 12.56 9.87 -12.11
N ASN A 68 13.25 8.79 -11.70
CA ASN A 68 14.64 8.77 -11.27
C ASN A 68 14.93 9.73 -10.10
N ASP A 69 14.05 9.76 -9.11
CA ASP A 69 14.18 10.61 -7.91
C ASP A 69 14.93 9.93 -6.75
N GLY A 70 15.11 8.60 -6.82
CA GLY A 70 15.80 7.82 -5.79
C GLY A 70 14.93 7.47 -4.57
N GLU A 71 13.64 7.78 -4.57
CA GLU A 71 12.75 7.62 -3.42
C GLU A 71 12.02 6.26 -3.37
N GLN A 72 12.38 5.30 -4.24
CA GLN A 72 11.78 3.96 -4.27
C GLN A 72 11.98 3.10 -3.02
N MET A 73 12.87 3.50 -2.09
CA MET A 73 13.19 2.72 -0.88
C MET A 73 11.95 2.46 0.00
N GLY A 74 11.07 3.45 0.12
CA GLY A 74 9.83 3.30 0.90
C GLY A 74 8.93 2.20 0.34
N ALA A 75 8.82 2.10 -0.99
CA ALA A 75 8.06 1.06 -1.66
C ALA A 75 8.69 -0.33 -1.47
N ILE A 76 10.01 -0.45 -1.52
CA ILE A 76 10.73 -1.72 -1.30
C ILE A 76 10.46 -2.25 0.12
N ILE A 77 10.59 -1.37 1.13
CA ILE A 77 10.30 -1.73 2.53
C ILE A 77 8.85 -2.17 2.67
N ALA A 78 7.90 -1.43 2.08
CA ALA A 78 6.48 -1.78 2.11
C ALA A 78 6.22 -3.16 1.49
N LEU A 79 6.82 -3.46 0.34
CA LEU A 79 6.68 -4.77 -0.32
C LEU A 79 7.17 -5.92 0.57
N ILE A 80 8.35 -5.76 1.19
CA ILE A 80 8.89 -6.75 2.12
C ILE A 80 7.91 -6.98 3.27
N LEU A 81 7.44 -5.91 3.92
CA LEU A 81 6.52 -6.00 5.04
C LEU A 81 5.17 -6.64 4.66
N ILE A 82 4.61 -6.29 3.50
CA ILE A 82 3.36 -6.85 2.98
C ILE A 82 3.52 -8.36 2.74
N LEU A 83 4.58 -8.78 2.05
CA LEU A 83 4.83 -10.19 1.76
C LEU A 83 5.11 -10.98 3.04
N SER A 84 5.96 -10.47 3.93
CA SER A 84 6.19 -11.10 5.23
C SER A 84 4.88 -11.26 6.00
N SER A 85 4.10 -10.18 6.14
CA SER A 85 2.81 -10.20 6.83
C SER A 85 1.85 -11.24 6.25
N PHE A 86 1.77 -11.34 4.92
CA PHE A 86 0.93 -12.31 4.23
C PHE A 86 1.33 -13.76 4.53
N PHE A 87 2.61 -14.10 4.38
CA PHE A 87 3.08 -15.47 4.62
C PHE A 87 2.98 -15.87 6.10
N LEU A 88 3.33 -14.96 7.01
CA LEU A 88 3.19 -15.15 8.46
C LEU A 88 1.71 -15.35 8.85
N GLY A 89 0.81 -14.51 8.31
CA GLY A 89 -0.63 -14.61 8.54
C GLY A 89 -1.20 -15.93 8.05
N LYS A 90 -0.88 -16.33 6.81
CA LYS A 90 -1.30 -17.64 6.28
C LYS A 90 -0.81 -18.79 7.14
N LYS A 91 0.44 -18.76 7.61
CA LYS A 91 0.97 -19.79 8.49
C LYS A 91 0.20 -19.85 9.82
N LEU A 92 -0.08 -18.69 10.44
CA LEU A 92 -0.78 -18.61 11.72
C LEU A 92 -2.20 -19.19 11.66
N TYR A 93 -2.93 -18.91 10.58
CA TYR A 93 -4.32 -19.36 10.43
C TYR A 93 -4.46 -20.72 9.73
N SER A 94 -3.39 -21.24 9.10
CA SER A 94 -3.37 -22.58 8.51
C SER A 94 -3.29 -23.70 9.55
N THR A 95 -2.81 -23.43 10.77
CA THR A 95 -2.63 -24.44 11.83
C THR A 95 -3.90 -24.79 12.61
N LYS A 96 -5.07 -24.36 12.12
CA LYS A 96 -6.39 -24.76 12.67
C LYS A 96 -7.14 -25.65 11.67
N LYS A 97 -6.60 -26.83 11.41
CA LYS A 97 -7.36 -27.96 10.87
C LYS A 97 -7.33 -29.09 11.88
#